data_AF-A0A351FRT3-F1
#
_entry.id   AF-A0A351FRT3-F1
#
_cell.length_a   1.000
_cell.length_b   1.000
_cell.length_c   1.000
_cell.angle_alpha   90.00
_cell.angle_beta   90.00
_cell.angle_gamma   90.00
#
_symmetry.space_group_name_H-M   'P 1'
#
loop_
_entity.id
_entity.type
_entity.pdbx_description
1 polymer ?
#
loop_
_entity_poly.entity_id
_entity_poly.type
_entity_poly.pdbx_seq_one_letter_code
_entity_poly.pdbx_strand_id
1 'polypeptide(L)'
;YISSTPVWHEDGRLFFSAAYGAGSRCLELTCQDDRTTVQELWHQPRMRVHHSNVIRVGDVVYGSSGDFSALLLTALDIKTGKVLWQERQKGRASAVYADGKFILLREDGTCLLARLTPKGMTVQAEAKLFDGRGWTAPTLDGKRLYVRNRKEIMAWQLP
;
A
#
# COMPACT_ATOMS: atom_id res chain seq x y z
N TYR A 1 -1.28 -13.75 -11.57
CA TYR A 1 -0.68 -12.52 -11.00
C TYR A 1 -1.07 -12.39 -9.54
N ILE A 2 -0.21 -11.87 -8.66
CA ILE A 2 -0.60 -11.49 -7.29
C ILE A 2 -1.09 -10.05 -7.35
N SER A 3 -2.25 -9.77 -6.77
CA SER A 3 -2.88 -8.44 -6.78
C SER A 3 -3.02 -7.90 -5.36
N SER A 4 -2.88 -6.57 -5.23
CA SER A 4 -3.32 -5.85 -4.05
C SER A 4 -4.84 -5.94 -3.91
N THR A 5 -5.34 -5.76 -2.70
CA THR A 5 -6.75 -5.41 -2.48
C THR A 5 -7.07 -4.14 -3.27
N PRO A 6 -8.18 -4.10 -4.04
CA PRO A 6 -8.60 -2.88 -4.73
C PRO A 6 -8.94 -1.76 -3.74
N VAL A 7 -8.72 -0.51 -4.16
CA VAL A 7 -9.14 0.67 -3.39
C VAL A 7 -10.04 1.55 -4.24
N TRP A 8 -11.11 2.01 -3.62
CA TRP A 8 -12.09 2.91 -4.22
C TRP A 8 -11.75 4.36 -3.95
N HIS A 9 -11.79 5.18 -4.98
CA HIS A 9 -11.86 6.64 -4.87
C HIS A 9 -13.33 7.08 -4.72
N GLU A 10 -13.54 8.28 -4.16
CA GLU A 10 -14.88 8.83 -3.91
C GLU A 10 -15.65 9.17 -5.19
N ASP A 11 -14.95 9.38 -6.30
CA ASP A 11 -15.53 9.64 -7.63
C ASP A 11 -15.90 8.36 -8.40
N GLY A 12 -15.87 7.18 -7.77
CA GLY A 12 -16.24 5.92 -8.40
C GLY A 12 -15.09 5.19 -9.11
N ARG A 13 -13.85 5.70 -9.05
CA ARG A 13 -12.68 4.99 -9.59
C ARG A 13 -12.27 3.81 -8.71
N LEU A 14 -11.98 2.67 -9.34
CA LEU A 14 -11.42 1.49 -8.71
C LEU A 14 -9.97 1.29 -9.13
N PHE A 15 -9.03 1.42 -8.18
CA PHE A 15 -7.62 1.12 -8.41
C PHE A 15 -7.24 -0.25 -7.89
N PHE A 16 -6.40 -0.97 -8.62
CA PHE A 16 -5.65 -2.11 -8.10
C PHE A 16 -4.28 -2.22 -8.76
N SER A 17 -3.36 -2.90 -8.09
CA SER A 17 -2.01 -3.16 -8.60
C SER A 17 -1.73 -4.64 -8.57
N ALA A 18 -1.09 -5.14 -9.62
CA ALA A 18 -0.70 -6.53 -9.75
C ALA A 18 0.78 -6.66 -10.10
N ALA A 19 1.40 -7.64 -9.46
CA ALA A 19 2.82 -7.94 -9.56
C ALA A 19 3.18 -8.66 -10.88
N TYR A 20 4.42 -9.13 -11.01
CA TYR A 20 4.89 -9.97 -12.13
C TYR A 20 4.69 -9.32 -13.51
N GLY A 21 4.83 -7.99 -13.57
CA GLY A 21 4.72 -7.24 -14.82
C GLY A 21 3.31 -6.80 -15.21
N ALA A 22 2.26 -7.17 -14.46
CA ALA A 22 0.90 -6.72 -14.78
C ALA A 22 0.71 -5.20 -14.60
N GLY A 23 1.36 -4.61 -13.60
CA GLY A 23 1.26 -3.17 -13.33
C GLY A 23 -0.01 -2.81 -12.55
N SER A 24 -0.33 -1.53 -12.54
CA SER A 24 -1.53 -0.99 -11.89
C SER A 24 -2.54 -0.50 -12.91
N ARG A 25 -3.82 -0.64 -12.59
CA ARG A 25 -4.93 -0.18 -13.43
C ARG A 25 -5.91 0.61 -12.59
N CYS A 26 -6.59 1.53 -13.25
CA CYS A 26 -7.73 2.25 -12.70
C CYS A 26 -8.92 2.04 -13.62
N LEU A 27 -10.02 1.58 -13.04
CA LEU A 27 -11.24 1.26 -13.74
C LEU A 27 -12.36 2.20 -13.28
N GLU A 28 -13.30 2.45 -14.15
CA GLU A 28 -14.63 2.94 -13.82
C GLU A 28 -15.61 1.78 -13.97
N LEU A 29 -16.45 1.58 -12.96
CA LEU A 29 -17.48 0.56 -12.96
C LEU A 29 -18.85 1.25 -12.98
N THR A 30 -19.66 0.96 -13.99
CA THR A 30 -21.02 1.48 -14.09
C THR A 30 -22.01 0.33 -13.97
N CYS A 31 -22.93 0.42 -13.01
CA CYS A 31 -23.95 -0.59 -12.78
C CYS A 31 -25.31 -0.07 -13.25
N GLN A 32 -25.93 -0.74 -14.22
CA GLN A 32 -27.26 -0.43 -14.73
C GLN A 32 -28.00 -1.73 -15.08
N ASP A 33 -29.26 -1.86 -14.66
CA ASP A 33 -30.15 -2.99 -14.99
C ASP A 33 -29.49 -4.37 -14.79
N ASP A 34 -28.92 -4.60 -13.60
CA ASP A 34 -28.17 -5.81 -13.22
C ASP A 34 -26.95 -6.14 -14.10
N ARG A 35 -26.47 -5.17 -14.88
CA ARG A 35 -25.25 -5.27 -15.67
C ARG A 35 -24.19 -4.32 -15.13
N THR A 36 -22.97 -4.82 -15.02
CA THR A 36 -21.79 -4.00 -14.74
C THR A 36 -20.99 -3.86 -16.01
N THR A 37 -20.81 -2.62 -16.47
CA THR A 37 -19.84 -2.29 -17.52
C THR A 37 -18.54 -1.80 -16.87
N VAL A 38 -17.43 -2.12 -17.52
CA VAL A 38 -16.08 -1.81 -17.02
C VAL A 38 -15.38 -0.99 -18.08
N GLN A 39 -14.92 0.21 -17.70
CA GLN A 39 -14.04 1.01 -18.52
C GLN A 39 -12.67 1.09 -17.85
N GLU A 40 -11.61 0.76 -18.59
CA GLU A 40 -10.26 1.09 -18.15
C GLU A 40 -9.97 2.57 -18.42
N LEU A 41 -9.64 3.29 -17.35
CA LEU A 41 -9.32 4.71 -17.43
C LEU A 41 -7.83 4.92 -17.74
N TRP A 42 -6.97 4.10 -17.15
CA TRP A 42 -5.53 4.10 -17.44
C TRP A 42 -4.83 2.82 -16.96
N HIS A 43 -3.63 2.60 -17.51
CA HIS A 43 -2.69 1.56 -17.10
C HIS A 43 -1.32 2.15 -16.77
N GLN A 44 -0.71 1.71 -15.66
CA GLN A 44 0.63 2.09 -15.22
C GLN A 44 1.49 0.83 -15.03
N PRO A 45 2.42 0.51 -15.95
CA PRO A 45 3.18 -0.73 -15.89
C PRO A 45 4.25 -0.76 -14.79
N ARG A 46 4.68 0.39 -14.26
CA ARG A 46 5.84 0.46 -13.35
C ARG A 46 5.48 0.18 -11.89
N MET A 47 4.32 0.65 -11.42
CA MET A 47 3.86 0.36 -10.06
C MET A 47 3.28 -1.06 -10.03
N ARG A 48 3.97 -1.95 -9.33
CA ARG A 48 3.68 -3.38 -9.27
C ARG A 48 3.73 -3.85 -7.82
N VAL A 49 2.58 -3.88 -7.17
CA VAL A 49 2.49 -4.28 -5.76
C VAL A 49 2.41 -5.81 -5.69
N HIS A 50 3.35 -6.40 -4.95
CA HIS A 50 3.46 -7.86 -4.80
C HIS A 50 2.66 -8.35 -3.58
N HIS A 51 3.32 -8.73 -2.49
CA HIS A 51 2.66 -9.24 -1.28
C HIS A 51 2.10 -8.17 -0.33
N SER A 52 2.32 -6.89 -0.60
CA SER A 52 1.87 -5.81 0.28
C SER A 52 0.50 -5.27 -0.14
N ASN A 53 -0.12 -4.50 0.74
CA ASN A 53 -1.32 -3.74 0.42
C ASN A 53 -0.99 -2.37 -0.17
N VAL A 54 -2.01 -1.71 -0.71
CA VAL A 54 -1.98 -0.30 -1.08
C VAL A 54 -2.92 0.48 -0.16
N ILE A 55 -2.61 1.74 0.08
CA ILE A 55 -3.44 2.65 0.87
C ILE A 55 -3.73 3.89 0.03
N ARG A 56 -4.99 4.29 -0.05
CA ARG A 56 -5.40 5.56 -0.65
C ARG A 56 -5.63 6.61 0.42
N VAL A 57 -5.08 7.80 0.21
CA VAL A 57 -5.38 9.00 0.99
C VAL A 57 -5.69 10.14 0.01
N GLY A 58 -6.96 10.55 -0.05
CA GLY A 58 -7.45 11.47 -1.08
C GLY A 58 -7.19 10.93 -2.49
N ASP A 59 -6.52 11.74 -3.31
CA ASP A 59 -6.18 11.43 -4.70
C ASP A 59 -4.90 10.59 -4.87
N VAL A 60 -4.22 10.21 -3.77
CA VAL A 60 -2.92 9.52 -3.84
C VAL A 60 -3.01 8.11 -3.29
N VAL A 61 -2.44 7.17 -4.05
CA VAL A 61 -2.24 5.78 -3.65
C VAL A 61 -0.77 5.56 -3.30
N TYR A 62 -0.55 4.93 -2.15
CA TYR A 62 0.77 4.55 -1.66
C TYR A 62 0.89 3.03 -1.60
N GLY A 63 2.04 2.50 -2.01
CA GLY A 63 2.31 1.07 -1.92
C GLY A 63 3.75 0.70 -2.19
N SER A 64 4.18 -0.43 -1.66
CA SER A 64 5.50 -1.00 -1.95
C SER A 64 5.48 -1.69 -3.31
N SER A 65 6.11 -1.04 -4.27
CA SER A 65 6.25 -1.48 -5.65
C SER A 65 7.55 -2.27 -5.85
N GLY A 66 7.47 -3.31 -6.67
CA GLY A 66 8.59 -4.16 -7.03
C GLY A 66 8.25 -5.64 -6.84
N ASP A 67 8.82 -6.47 -7.71
CA ASP A 67 8.79 -7.92 -7.56
C ASP A 67 10.01 -8.34 -6.73
N PHE A 68 11.02 -8.94 -7.36
CA PHE A 68 12.21 -9.48 -6.68
C PHE A 68 13.40 -8.51 -6.64
N SER A 69 13.30 -7.37 -7.32
CA SER A 69 14.34 -6.33 -7.40
C SER A 69 13.73 -4.95 -7.14
N ALA A 70 14.60 -3.96 -6.87
CA ALA A 70 14.26 -2.54 -6.59
C ALA A 70 12.93 -2.36 -5.84
N LEU A 71 13.00 -2.50 -4.50
CA LEU A 71 11.85 -2.33 -3.63
C LEU A 71 11.66 -0.82 -3.39
N LEU A 72 10.59 -0.28 -3.98
CA LEU A 72 10.30 1.15 -4.00
C LEU A 72 8.97 1.41 -3.30
N LEU A 73 8.98 2.23 -2.25
CA LEU A 73 7.74 2.85 -1.80
C LEU A 73 7.33 3.89 -2.85
N THR A 74 6.14 3.75 -3.40
CA THR A 74 5.67 4.56 -4.53
C THR A 74 4.42 5.33 -4.12
N ALA A 75 4.38 6.62 -4.46
CA ALA A 75 3.16 7.41 -4.47
C ALA A 75 2.69 7.63 -5.91
N LEU A 76 1.40 7.44 -6.15
CA LEU A 76 0.77 7.54 -7.46
C LEU A 76 -0.52 8.33 -7.36
N ASP A 77 -0.75 9.22 -8.32
CA ASP A 77 -2.01 9.94 -8.48
C ASP A 77 -3.06 9.00 -9.10
N ILE A 78 -4.16 8.74 -8.39
CA ILE A 78 -5.18 7.76 -8.80
C ILE A 78 -6.00 8.21 -10.00
N LYS A 79 -6.12 9.52 -10.23
CA LYS A 79 -6.91 10.08 -11.32
C LYS A 79 -6.17 9.92 -12.65
N THR A 80 -4.85 10.07 -12.62
CA THR A 80 -4.00 10.14 -13.83
C THR A 80 -3.10 8.93 -14.04
N GLY A 81 -2.84 8.12 -13.01
CA GLY A 81 -1.86 7.03 -13.05
C GLY A 81 -0.40 7.50 -13.01
N LYS A 82 -0.18 8.80 -12.79
CA LYS A 82 1.16 9.40 -12.73
C LYS A 82 1.84 9.03 -11.41
N VAL A 83 3.04 8.49 -11.52
CA VAL A 83 3.94 8.31 -10.36
C VAL A 83 4.40 9.69 -9.89
N LEU A 84 4.11 10.02 -8.63
CA LEU A 84 4.48 11.29 -8.01
C LEU A 84 5.91 11.25 -7.49
N TRP A 85 6.25 10.16 -6.78
CA TRP A 85 7.60 9.89 -6.31
C TRP A 85 7.79 8.39 -6.05
N GLN A 86 9.05 7.98 -6.01
CA GLN A 86 9.48 6.65 -5.60
C GLN A 86 10.68 6.77 -4.69
N GLU A 87 10.67 6.03 -3.58
CA GLU A 87 11.77 6.01 -2.63
C GLU A 87 12.23 4.58 -2.39
N ARG A 88 13.53 4.34 -2.49
CA ARG A 88 14.11 3.02 -2.29
C ARG A 88 14.00 2.61 -0.82
N GLN A 89 13.47 1.42 -0.58
CA GLN A 89 13.27 0.86 0.74
C GLN A 89 14.19 -0.34 0.99
N LYS A 90 14.51 -0.57 2.27
CA LYS A 90 15.20 -1.78 2.75
C LYS A 90 14.19 -2.90 2.95
N GLY A 91 13.55 -3.32 1.86
CA GLY A 91 12.51 -4.35 1.91
C GLY A 91 11.13 -3.81 1.51
N ARG A 92 10.19 -4.73 1.29
CA ARG A 92 8.78 -4.39 1.07
C ARG A 92 8.16 -3.94 2.39
N ALA A 93 7.16 -3.07 2.31
CA ALA A 93 6.37 -2.67 3.47
C ALA A 93 4.87 -2.76 3.18
N SER A 94 4.13 -3.30 4.14
CA SER A 94 2.67 -3.20 4.22
C SER A 94 2.30 -2.12 5.22
N ALA A 95 1.11 -1.53 5.10
CA ALA A 95 0.76 -0.30 5.81
C ALA A 95 -0.64 -0.32 6.42
N VAL A 96 -0.83 0.47 7.46
CA VAL A 96 -2.13 0.98 7.90
C VAL A 96 -2.04 2.50 8.03
N TYR A 97 -3.14 3.20 7.75
CA TYR A 97 -3.23 4.65 7.86
C TYR A 97 -4.26 5.04 8.91
N ALA A 98 -3.86 5.87 9.86
CA ALA A 98 -4.70 6.39 10.92
C ALA A 98 -4.14 7.71 11.43
N ASP A 99 -5.03 8.62 11.86
CA ASP A 99 -4.65 9.91 12.47
C ASP A 99 -3.59 10.70 11.68
N GLY A 100 -3.77 10.75 10.35
CA GLY A 100 -2.87 11.48 9.46
C GLY A 100 -1.48 10.84 9.25
N LYS A 101 -1.26 9.61 9.74
CA LYS A 101 0.04 8.93 9.76
C LYS A 101 -0.08 7.52 9.19
N PHE A 102 1.03 7.05 8.62
CA PHE A 102 1.22 5.69 8.17
C PHE A 102 2.01 4.92 9.22
N ILE A 103 1.55 3.71 9.52
CA ILE A 103 2.33 2.71 10.24
C ILE A 103 2.73 1.66 9.22
N LEU A 104 4.02 1.62 8.89
CA LEU A 104 4.60 0.74 7.88
C LEU A 104 5.30 -0.43 8.55
N LEU A 105 4.89 -1.66 8.28
CA LEU A 105 5.62 -2.86 8.66
C LEU A 105 6.49 -3.30 7.48
N ARG A 106 7.81 -3.13 7.60
CA ARG A 106 8.79 -3.65 6.66
C ARG A 106 8.90 -5.17 6.79
N GLU A 107 9.30 -5.81 5.70
CA GLU A 107 9.36 -7.27 5.64
C GLU A 107 10.38 -7.88 6.58
N ASP A 108 11.34 -7.11 7.08
CA ASP A 108 12.29 -7.55 8.09
C ASP A 108 11.73 -7.49 9.53
N GLY A 109 10.48 -7.06 9.72
CA GLY A 109 9.83 -6.90 11.03
C GLY A 109 10.07 -5.54 11.69
N THR A 110 10.69 -4.60 10.98
CA THR A 110 10.78 -3.22 11.45
C THR A 110 9.49 -2.46 11.18
N CYS A 111 9.01 -1.72 12.18
CA CYS A 111 7.86 -0.85 12.09
C CYS A 111 8.29 0.62 12.02
N LEU A 112 7.72 1.38 11.08
CA LEU A 112 7.93 2.82 10.93
C LEU A 112 6.63 3.56 11.19
N LEU A 113 6.70 4.65 11.95
CA LEU A 113 5.67 5.68 11.96
C LEU A 113 6.12 6.79 11.02
N ALA A 114 5.34 7.10 9.98
CA ALA A 114 5.72 8.06 8.97
C ALA A 114 4.55 8.91 8.49
N ARG A 115 4.84 10.10 7.97
CA ARG A 115 3.91 10.90 7.17
C ARG A 115 4.27 10.75 5.71
N LEU A 116 3.34 10.25 4.89
CA LEU A 116 3.47 10.23 3.44
C LEU A 116 2.57 11.32 2.86
N THR A 117 3.08 12.04 1.88
CA THR A 117 2.38 13.12 1.19
C THR A 117 2.60 12.99 -0.32
N PRO A 118 1.89 13.75 -1.18
CA PRO A 118 2.20 13.79 -2.61
C PRO A 118 3.63 14.24 -2.94
N LYS A 119 4.36 14.83 -1.98
CA LYS A 119 5.71 15.37 -2.16
C LYS A 119 6.83 14.46 -1.64
N GLY A 120 6.51 13.46 -0.83
CA GLY A 120 7.48 12.54 -0.26
C GLY A 120 7.05 11.93 1.07
N MET A 121 7.99 11.26 1.71
CA MET A 121 7.84 10.62 3.02
C MET A 121 8.70 11.31 4.08
N THR A 122 8.22 11.35 5.32
CA THR A 122 9.00 11.74 6.50
C THR A 122 8.79 10.70 7.60
N VAL A 123 9.87 10.02 8.00
CA VAL A 123 9.84 9.05 9.10
C VAL A 123 9.89 9.81 10.42
N GLN A 124 8.97 9.49 11.32
CA GLN A 124 8.84 10.11 12.64
C GLN A 124 9.40 9.22 13.74
N ALA A 125 9.26 7.90 13.60
CA ALA A 125 9.83 6.91 14.52
C ALA A 125 10.06 5.57 13.82
N GLU A 126 10.98 4.77 14.34
CA GLU A 126 11.31 3.42 13.88
C GLU A 126 11.49 2.51 15.09
N ALA A 127 10.95 1.29 15.03
CA ALA A 127 11.11 0.27 16.05
C ALA A 127 11.18 -1.13 15.43
N LYS A 128 12.15 -1.93 15.85
CA LYS A 128 12.23 -3.35 15.50
C LYS A 128 11.24 -4.12 16.39
N LEU A 129 10.20 -4.70 15.81
CA LEU A 129 9.18 -5.42 16.58
C LEU A 129 9.50 -6.90 16.70
N PHE A 130 9.98 -7.52 15.62
CA PHE A 130 10.38 -8.92 15.61
C PHE A 130 11.41 -9.19 14.52
N ASP A 131 12.02 -10.37 14.56
CA ASP A 131 12.84 -10.89 13.47
C ASP A 131 12.03 -11.77 12.51
N GLY A 132 12.52 -11.86 11.28
CA GLY A 132 11.89 -12.66 10.24
C GLY A 132 10.81 -11.92 9.45
N ARG A 133 10.17 -12.67 8.56
CA ARG A 133 9.42 -12.11 7.43
C ARG A 133 8.03 -11.60 7.82
N GLY A 134 7.86 -10.28 7.88
CA GLY A 134 6.59 -9.59 8.14
C GLY A 134 5.89 -9.13 6.84
N TRP A 135 5.13 -10.01 6.19
CA TRP A 135 4.38 -9.65 4.97
C TRP A 135 2.91 -9.33 5.21
N THR A 136 2.38 -9.65 6.38
CA THR A 136 0.97 -9.36 6.71
C THR A 136 0.82 -7.87 7.02
N ALA A 137 -0.18 -7.22 6.43
CA ALA A 137 -0.47 -5.83 6.75
C ALA A 137 -0.75 -5.67 8.26
N PRO A 138 -0.18 -4.63 8.90
CA PRO A 138 -0.51 -4.34 10.29
C PRO A 138 -2.00 -4.01 10.42
N THR A 139 -2.61 -4.41 11.55
CA THR A 139 -4.00 -4.06 11.88
C THR A 139 -4.01 -3.18 13.11
N LEU A 140 -4.79 -2.10 13.09
CA LEU A 140 -4.88 -1.16 14.21
C LEU A 140 -6.29 -1.19 14.80
N ASP A 141 -6.38 -1.36 16.12
CA ASP A 141 -7.61 -1.23 16.90
C ASP A 141 -7.37 -0.22 18.04
N GLY A 142 -7.97 0.97 17.90
CA GLY A 142 -7.65 2.11 18.75
C GLY A 142 -6.15 2.42 18.74
N LYS A 143 -5.47 2.14 19.86
CA LYS A 143 -4.02 2.30 20.00
C LYS A 143 -3.23 0.98 19.97
N ARG A 144 -3.89 -0.16 19.75
CA ARG A 144 -3.24 -1.48 19.71
C ARG A 144 -2.95 -1.86 18.27
N LEU A 145 -1.67 -2.00 17.96
CA LEU A 145 -1.18 -2.45 16.67
C LEU A 145 -0.92 -3.95 16.71
N TYR A 146 -1.64 -4.71 15.91
CA TYR A 146 -1.41 -6.14 15.72
C TYR A 146 -0.52 -6.38 14.50
N VAL A 147 0.57 -7.11 14.72
CA VAL A 147 1.54 -7.48 13.70
C VAL A 147 1.89 -8.96 13.83
N ARG A 148 2.24 -9.61 12.73
CA ARG A 148 2.64 -11.02 12.76
C ARG A 148 3.71 -11.35 11.74
N ASN A 149 4.47 -12.39 12.05
CA ASN A 149 5.33 -13.08 11.10
C ASN A 149 4.82 -14.54 10.94
N ARG A 150 5.72 -15.46 10.54
CA ARG A 150 5.38 -16.89 10.40
C ARG A 150 5.38 -17.68 11.71
N LYS A 151 5.94 -17.11 12.79
CA LYS A 151 6.17 -17.77 14.08
C LYS A 151 5.30 -17.20 15.20
N GLU A 152 5.03 -15.89 15.17
CA GLU A 152 4.36 -15.18 16.25
C GLU A 152 3.41 -14.08 15.76
N ILE A 153 2.48 -13.72 16.64
CA ILE A 153 1.63 -12.54 16.54
C ILE A 153 1.87 -11.69 17.79
N MET A 154 2.01 -10.38 17.61
CA MET A 154 2.24 -9.42 18.68
C MET A 154 1.14 -8.38 18.68
N ALA A 155 0.75 -7.95 19.88
CA ALA A 155 -0.06 -6.76 20.10
C ALA A 155 0.83 -5.69 20.73
N TRP A 156 1.05 -4.60 20.03
CA TRP A 156 1.90 -3.49 20.46
C TRP A 156 1.05 -2.28 20.83
N GLN A 157 1.25 -1.74 22.03
CA GLN A 157 0.56 -0.53 22.47
C GLN A 157 1.30 0.70 21.93
N LEU A 158 0.63 1.48 21.09
CA LEU A 158 1.14 2.79 20.66
C LEU A 158 0.97 3.81 21.80
N PRO A 159 1.87 4.81 21.89
CA PRO A 159 1.82 5.85 22.91
C PRO A 159 0.49 6.63 22.92
#